data_AF-E0QS32-F1
#
_entry.id   AF-E0QS32-F1
#
_cell.length_a   1.000
_cell.length_b   1.000
_cell.length_c   1.000
_cell.angle_alpha   90.00
_cell.angle_beta   90.00
_cell.angle_gamma   90.00
#
_symmetry.space_group_name_H-M   'P 1'
#
loop_
_entity.id
_entity.type
_entity.pdbx_description
1 polymer ?
#
loop_
_entity_poly.entity_id
_entity_poly.type
_entity_poly.pdbx_seq_one_letter_code
_entity_poly.pdbx_strand_id
1 'polypeptide(L)'
;MKKKNNVVYALLSTLAVVALLGACTGSAGGGKNAAQTLDARDLPVEKVTDASTTPTLAETLNAMPPQVKVRGQVYQDTGYVNSAVTCGTTSGKIVSSVDSWKTPEKDDESNFGVGFGYQRWDSGYLNVRKGDKWLMFQDIAMNSSTIPQGVANFSAKVVETDEDRLLVRVSEIPEEYKWVFAQKSQTTPPDKNLIKPIALPIDNLDYSKDGKTVTAEGLKGKTVKVWFDGTVTKTEPEMSYPAQLGEVYKIVVQ
;
A
#
# COMPACT_ATOMS: atom_id res chain seq x y z
N MET A 1 -18.62 -2.62 53.84
CA MET A 1 -17.84 -3.86 53.64
C MET A 1 -18.30 -4.55 52.37
N LYS A 2 -17.50 -4.55 51.28
CA LYS A 2 -17.65 -5.45 50.13
C LYS A 2 -16.26 -5.63 49.49
N LYS A 3 -15.95 -6.89 49.19
CA LYS A 3 -14.63 -7.51 48.95
C LYS A 3 -13.85 -6.90 47.79
N LYS A 4 -12.54 -6.70 48.03
CA LYS A 4 -11.50 -6.59 46.99
C LYS A 4 -11.08 -8.01 46.60
N ASN A 5 -11.14 -8.36 45.32
CA ASN A 5 -10.50 -9.56 44.78
C ASN A 5 -9.28 -9.14 43.97
N ASN A 6 -8.11 -9.55 44.48
CA ASN A 6 -6.82 -9.46 43.84
C ASN A 6 -6.74 -10.48 42.70
N VAL A 7 -6.23 -10.06 41.53
CA VAL A 7 -5.71 -10.97 40.52
C VAL A 7 -4.22 -10.68 40.38
N VAL A 8 -3.42 -11.64 40.83
CA VAL A 8 -1.97 -11.68 40.73
C VAL A 8 -1.63 -12.26 39.36
N TYR A 9 -0.97 -11.48 38.49
CA TYR A 9 -0.40 -12.00 37.25
C TYR A 9 1.02 -12.50 37.52
N ALA A 10 1.20 -13.81 37.39
CA ALA A 10 2.50 -14.46 37.40
C ALA A 10 3.23 -14.16 36.07
N LEU A 11 4.35 -13.44 36.15
CA LEU A 11 5.29 -13.29 35.05
C LEU A 11 6.31 -14.44 35.11
N LEU A 12 6.20 -15.38 34.18
CA LEU A 12 7.26 -16.32 33.83
C LEU A 12 7.49 -16.25 32.32
N SER A 13 8.65 -15.76 31.90
CA SER A 13 9.35 -16.29 30.72
C SER A 13 10.81 -15.82 30.73
N THR A 14 11.67 -16.83 30.67
CA THR A 14 13.12 -16.84 30.79
C THR A 14 13.82 -16.34 29.53
N LEU A 15 14.83 -15.48 29.70
CA LEU A 15 15.83 -15.18 28.68
C LEU A 15 17.23 -15.24 29.32
N ALA A 16 18.05 -16.21 28.93
CA ALA A 16 19.51 -16.16 29.07
C ALA A 16 20.14 -17.17 28.11
N VAL A 17 20.62 -16.67 26.97
CA VAL A 17 21.54 -17.39 26.09
C VAL A 17 22.93 -17.28 26.69
N VAL A 18 23.51 -18.41 27.11
CA VAL A 18 24.90 -18.50 27.53
C VAL A 18 25.75 -18.82 26.31
N ALA A 19 26.65 -17.89 25.97
CA ALA A 19 27.76 -18.14 25.05
C ALA A 19 28.83 -18.99 25.76
N LEU A 20 29.32 -20.03 25.09
CA LEU A 20 30.57 -20.71 25.45
C LEU A 20 31.38 -20.95 24.18
N LEU A 21 32.49 -20.23 24.11
CA LEU A 21 33.64 -20.48 23.24
C LEU A 21 34.31 -21.80 23.64
N GLY A 22 34.67 -22.61 22.63
CA GLY A 22 35.47 -23.83 22.80
C GLY A 22 36.37 -24.00 21.58
N ALA A 23 37.67 -23.90 21.81
CA ALA A 23 38.72 -23.72 20.82
C ALA A 23 39.25 -25.04 20.22
N CYS A 24 39.93 -24.88 19.08
CA CYS A 24 41.09 -25.61 18.57
C CYS A 24 41.02 -27.14 18.39
N THR A 25 41.14 -27.57 17.13
CA THR A 25 42.19 -28.53 16.76
C THR A 25 42.84 -28.08 15.46
N GLY A 26 44.17 -28.06 15.44
CA GLY A 26 44.98 -27.79 14.26
C GLY A 26 45.81 -29.03 13.89
N SER A 27 46.22 -29.08 12.62
CA SER A 27 47.48 -29.74 12.23
C SER A 27 47.99 -29.21 10.89
N ALA A 28 49.00 -28.34 11.04
CA ALA A 28 50.33 -28.32 10.43
C ALA A 28 50.59 -28.66 8.94
N GLY A 29 51.40 -27.77 8.35
CA GLY A 29 52.32 -27.98 7.21
C GLY A 29 51.89 -27.17 5.97
N GLY A 30 52.65 -26.24 5.37
CA GLY A 30 54.05 -25.85 5.42
C GLY A 30 54.50 -25.50 3.99
N GLY A 31 55.15 -24.35 3.77
CA GLY A 31 56.05 -24.16 2.61
C GLY A 31 55.59 -23.36 1.37
N LYS A 32 56.12 -22.14 1.29
CA LYS A 32 56.53 -21.25 0.18
C LYS A 32 56.43 -21.70 -1.31
N ASN A 33 55.92 -20.77 -2.13
CA ASN A 33 56.27 -20.32 -3.50
C ASN A 33 56.90 -21.28 -4.53
N ALA A 34 56.24 -21.48 -5.68
CA ALA A 34 56.79 -21.31 -7.04
C ALA A 34 55.70 -21.48 -8.12
N ALA A 35 55.83 -20.74 -9.21
CA ALA A 35 54.89 -20.65 -10.33
C ALA A 35 54.81 -21.91 -11.20
N GLN A 36 53.64 -22.17 -11.81
CA GLN A 36 53.51 -22.85 -13.11
C GLN A 36 52.12 -22.56 -13.72
N THR A 37 52.12 -21.83 -14.84
CA THR A 37 51.03 -21.69 -15.81
C THR A 37 50.85 -22.97 -16.61
N LEU A 38 49.63 -23.51 -16.72
CA LEU A 38 49.16 -24.27 -17.89
C LEU A 38 47.61 -24.24 -17.99
N ASP A 39 47.17 -23.66 -19.11
CA ASP A 39 46.04 -23.94 -20.00
C ASP A 39 44.61 -24.30 -19.57
N ALA A 40 43.71 -23.76 -20.39
CA ALA A 40 42.27 -23.82 -20.36
C ALA A 40 41.68 -25.20 -20.60
N ARG A 41 40.64 -25.55 -19.82
CA ARG A 41 39.30 -25.98 -20.28
C ARG A 41 38.47 -26.41 -19.06
N ASP A 42 37.18 -26.10 -19.14
CA ASP A 42 36.08 -26.54 -18.27
C ASP A 42 35.88 -25.84 -16.92
N LEU A 43 35.06 -24.77 -16.96
CA LEU A 43 34.21 -24.37 -15.85
C LEU A 43 32.76 -24.32 -16.37
N PRO A 44 31.80 -25.01 -15.71
CA PRO A 44 30.40 -24.90 -16.10
C PRO A 44 29.86 -23.52 -15.73
N VAL A 45 29.28 -22.83 -16.70
CA VAL A 45 28.49 -21.61 -16.48
C VAL A 45 27.20 -22.02 -15.78
N GLU A 46 27.12 -21.79 -14.47
CA GLU A 46 25.84 -21.76 -13.78
C GLU A 46 25.01 -20.59 -14.31
N LYS A 47 23.93 -20.93 -15.00
CA LYS A 47 22.90 -20.00 -15.46
C LYS A 47 22.12 -19.50 -14.24
N VAL A 48 22.53 -18.36 -13.69
CA VAL A 48 21.73 -17.61 -12.74
C VAL A 48 20.50 -17.08 -13.48
N THR A 49 19.36 -17.73 -13.28
CA THR A 49 18.05 -17.23 -13.70
C THR A 49 17.62 -16.14 -12.73
N ASP A 50 17.94 -14.89 -13.08
CA ASP A 50 17.38 -13.71 -12.43
C ASP A 50 15.95 -13.49 -12.98
N ALA A 51 14.94 -13.86 -12.20
CA ALA A 51 13.54 -13.60 -12.51
C ALA A 51 13.15 -12.21 -12.00
N SER A 52 13.75 -11.19 -12.61
CA SER A 52 13.25 -9.81 -12.55
C SER A 52 12.66 -9.47 -13.91
N THR A 53 11.46 -9.99 -14.17
CA THR A 53 10.75 -9.76 -15.43
C THR A 53 10.18 -8.34 -15.41
N THR A 54 10.98 -7.37 -15.82
CA THR A 54 10.44 -6.10 -16.30
C THR A 54 9.71 -6.40 -17.61
N PRO A 55 8.39 -6.14 -17.72
CA PRO A 55 7.64 -6.46 -18.92
C PRO A 55 8.19 -5.67 -20.12
N THR A 56 8.23 -6.32 -21.27
CA THR A 56 8.63 -5.70 -22.53
C THR A 56 7.62 -4.64 -22.96
N LEU A 57 8.07 -3.70 -23.78
CA LEU A 57 7.22 -2.62 -24.31
C LEU A 57 6.00 -3.16 -25.09
N ALA A 58 6.15 -4.31 -25.76
CA ALA A 58 5.07 -4.99 -26.47
C ALA A 58 4.05 -5.66 -25.51
N GLU A 59 4.50 -6.21 -24.38
CA GLU A 59 3.63 -6.76 -23.34
C GLU A 59 2.83 -5.66 -22.63
N THR A 60 3.37 -4.44 -22.56
CA THR A 60 2.72 -3.28 -21.92
C THR A 60 1.64 -2.65 -22.82
N LEU A 61 1.86 -2.63 -24.15
CA LEU A 61 0.92 -2.03 -25.11
C LEU A 61 -0.36 -2.87 -25.34
N ASN A 62 -0.35 -4.16 -24.99
CA ASN A 62 -1.47 -5.09 -25.16
C ASN A 62 -2.00 -5.69 -23.84
N ALA A 63 -1.46 -5.30 -22.68
CA ALA A 63 -1.89 -5.85 -21.40
C ALA A 63 -3.33 -5.42 -21.08
N MET A 64 -4.17 -6.40 -20.71
CA MET A 64 -5.45 -6.08 -20.08
C MET A 64 -5.21 -5.53 -18.67
N PRO A 65 -6.15 -4.75 -18.10
CA PRO A 65 -6.09 -4.41 -16.69
C PRO A 65 -5.89 -5.67 -15.82
N PRO A 66 -5.18 -5.57 -14.68
CA PRO A 66 -4.95 -6.74 -13.83
C PRO A 66 -6.28 -7.40 -13.44
N GLN A 67 -6.37 -8.71 -13.64
CA GLN A 67 -7.54 -9.54 -13.37
C GLN A 67 -7.14 -10.79 -12.57
N VAL A 68 -8.05 -11.24 -11.70
CA VAL A 68 -7.93 -12.49 -10.95
C VAL A 68 -9.28 -13.17 -10.89
N LYS A 69 -9.31 -14.49 -11.03
CA LYS A 69 -10.53 -15.27 -10.85
C LYS A 69 -10.53 -15.96 -9.49
N VAL A 70 -11.59 -15.75 -8.72
CA VAL A 70 -11.78 -16.33 -7.38
C VAL A 70 -13.22 -16.81 -7.25
N ARG A 71 -13.40 -18.10 -6.95
CA ARG A 71 -14.72 -18.73 -6.73
C ARG A 71 -15.70 -18.47 -7.88
N GLY A 72 -15.23 -18.68 -9.10
CA GLY A 72 -16.00 -18.54 -10.33
C GLY A 72 -16.20 -17.11 -10.83
N GLN A 73 -15.82 -16.09 -10.06
CA GLN A 73 -15.97 -14.67 -10.43
C GLN A 73 -14.63 -14.10 -10.89
N VAL A 74 -14.65 -13.31 -11.96
CA VAL A 74 -13.49 -12.56 -12.45
C VAL A 74 -13.54 -11.15 -11.88
N TYR A 75 -12.51 -10.79 -11.13
CA TYR A 75 -12.35 -9.47 -10.56
C TYR A 75 -11.26 -8.72 -11.34
N GLN A 76 -11.49 -7.44 -11.60
CA GLN A 76 -10.56 -6.54 -12.27
C GLN A 76 -10.12 -5.42 -11.33
N ASP A 77 -8.84 -5.05 -11.40
CA ASP A 77 -8.27 -3.96 -10.63
C ASP A 77 -9.03 -2.65 -10.90
N THR A 78 -9.37 -1.96 -9.82
CA THR A 78 -10.06 -0.66 -9.86
C THR A 78 -9.09 0.51 -9.89
N GLY A 79 -7.81 0.27 -9.60
CA GLY A 79 -6.81 1.31 -9.36
C GLY A 79 -6.87 1.91 -7.95
N TYR A 80 -7.82 1.51 -7.10
CA TYR A 80 -7.95 2.04 -5.74
C TYR A 80 -7.31 1.15 -4.68
N VAL A 81 -6.82 1.79 -3.61
CA VAL A 81 -6.38 1.11 -2.38
C VAL A 81 -7.54 1.04 -1.38
N ASN A 82 -7.74 -0.14 -0.78
CA ASN A 82 -8.59 -0.33 0.37
C ASN A 82 -7.84 0.05 1.66
N SER A 83 -8.19 1.20 2.22
CA SER A 83 -7.67 1.70 3.49
C SER A 83 -8.65 1.47 4.65
N ALA A 84 -9.71 0.68 4.45
CA ALA A 84 -10.57 0.21 5.54
C ALA A 84 -10.09 -1.16 6.08
N VAL A 85 -9.25 -1.88 5.34
CA VAL A 85 -8.67 -3.16 5.79
C VAL A 85 -7.62 -2.89 6.87
N THR A 86 -7.95 -3.24 8.11
CA THR A 86 -7.04 -3.14 9.26
C THR A 86 -6.46 -4.50 9.68
N CYS A 87 -7.07 -5.61 9.28
CA CYS A 87 -6.58 -6.96 9.56
C CYS A 87 -5.88 -7.55 8.33
N GLY A 88 -4.59 -7.90 8.47
CA GLY A 88 -3.77 -8.38 7.36
C GLY A 88 -3.98 -9.86 6.97
N THR A 89 -5.06 -10.50 7.45
CA THR A 89 -5.28 -11.94 7.27
C THR A 89 -5.89 -12.22 5.90
N THR A 90 -5.12 -12.92 5.06
CA THR A 90 -5.56 -13.33 3.73
C THR A 90 -6.59 -14.46 3.81
N SER A 91 -7.64 -14.40 2.98
CA SER A 91 -8.60 -15.50 2.78
C SER A 91 -8.09 -16.59 1.85
N GLY A 92 -7.14 -16.27 0.98
CA GLY A 92 -6.54 -17.19 0.02
C GLY A 92 -5.31 -16.57 -0.65
N LYS A 93 -4.77 -17.28 -1.64
CA LYS A 93 -3.54 -16.89 -2.35
C LYS A 93 -3.68 -17.22 -3.84
N ILE A 94 -3.18 -16.34 -4.69
CA ILE A 94 -3.06 -16.58 -6.14
C ILE A 94 -1.91 -17.56 -6.38
N VAL A 95 -2.20 -18.69 -7.03
CA VAL A 95 -1.28 -19.82 -7.19
C VAL A 95 -0.89 -20.10 -8.64
N SER A 96 -1.65 -19.62 -9.61
CA SER A 96 -1.31 -19.72 -11.03
C SER A 96 -1.47 -18.38 -11.75
N SER A 97 -0.88 -18.28 -12.95
CA SER A 97 -1.01 -17.08 -13.77
C SER A 97 -1.05 -17.42 -15.25
N VAL A 98 -1.79 -16.61 -16.01
CA VAL A 98 -1.84 -16.58 -17.47
C VAL A 98 -1.10 -15.33 -17.98
N ASP A 99 -0.92 -15.24 -19.30
CA ASP A 99 -0.35 -14.05 -19.95
C ASP A 99 -1.16 -12.78 -19.63
N SER A 100 -0.51 -11.61 -19.60
CA SER A 100 -1.13 -10.34 -19.17
C SER A 100 -2.33 -9.86 -20.01
N TRP A 101 -2.44 -10.35 -21.24
CA TRP A 101 -3.55 -10.06 -22.15
C TRP A 101 -4.66 -11.14 -22.13
N LYS A 102 -4.56 -12.15 -21.26
CA LYS A 102 -5.59 -13.19 -21.11
C LYS A 102 -6.43 -12.97 -19.86
N THR A 103 -7.70 -13.35 -19.94
CA THR A 103 -8.58 -13.41 -18.77
C THR A 103 -8.32 -14.73 -18.03
N PRO A 104 -8.15 -14.70 -16.69
CA PRO A 104 -8.00 -15.93 -15.92
C PRO A 104 -9.21 -16.86 -16.02
N GLU A 105 -8.98 -18.16 -16.21
CA GLU A 105 -10.04 -19.15 -16.45
C GLU A 105 -10.28 -20.05 -15.24
N LYS A 106 -9.27 -20.24 -14.38
CA LYS A 106 -9.34 -21.06 -13.17
C LYS A 106 -9.42 -20.20 -11.90
N ASP A 107 -9.97 -20.76 -10.84
CA ASP A 107 -9.90 -20.09 -9.54
C ASP A 107 -8.45 -20.01 -9.05
N ASP A 108 -8.13 -18.92 -8.34
CA ASP A 108 -6.80 -18.58 -7.84
C ASP A 108 -5.74 -18.35 -8.94
N GLU A 109 -6.20 -18.00 -10.14
CA GLU A 109 -5.40 -17.64 -11.31
C GLU A 109 -5.49 -16.14 -11.60
N SER A 110 -4.38 -15.52 -11.99
CA SER A 110 -4.34 -14.10 -12.37
C SER A 110 -3.63 -13.86 -13.70
N ASN A 111 -3.78 -12.67 -14.28
CA ASN A 111 -2.97 -12.23 -15.42
C ASN A 111 -1.78 -11.32 -15.00
N PHE A 112 -1.46 -11.26 -13.71
CA PHE A 112 -0.46 -10.35 -13.15
C PHE A 112 0.56 -11.06 -12.24
N GLY A 113 0.64 -12.39 -12.31
CA GLY A 113 1.59 -13.21 -11.56
C GLY A 113 0.97 -13.98 -10.38
N VAL A 114 1.84 -14.65 -9.62
CA VAL A 114 1.48 -15.52 -8.50
C VAL A 114 2.01 -14.99 -7.18
N GLY A 115 1.59 -15.57 -6.06
CA GLY A 115 2.18 -15.26 -4.76
C GLY A 115 1.37 -14.28 -3.91
N PHE A 116 0.45 -13.53 -4.52
CA PHE A 116 -0.34 -12.51 -3.85
C PHE A 116 -1.45 -13.13 -2.99
N GLY A 117 -1.54 -12.69 -1.74
CA GLY A 117 -2.68 -13.02 -0.89
C GLY A 117 -3.88 -12.16 -1.24
N TYR A 118 -5.09 -12.70 -1.10
CA TYR A 118 -6.33 -11.94 -1.31
C TYR A 118 -7.30 -12.09 -0.14
N GLN A 119 -8.22 -11.15 0.00
CA GLN A 119 -9.31 -11.17 0.96
C GLN A 119 -10.62 -10.77 0.26
N ARG A 120 -11.69 -11.52 0.49
CA ARG A 120 -13.03 -11.09 0.08
C ARG A 120 -13.51 -9.99 1.01
N TRP A 121 -14.05 -8.92 0.46
CA TRP A 121 -14.52 -7.76 1.20
C TRP A 121 -16.05 -7.73 1.21
N ASP A 122 -16.64 -6.78 0.49
CA ASP A 122 -18.07 -6.64 0.26
C ASP A 122 -18.51 -7.41 -0.99
N SER A 123 -19.82 -7.50 -1.21
CA SER A 123 -20.37 -8.17 -2.39
C SER A 123 -19.76 -7.60 -3.67
N GLY A 124 -19.03 -8.46 -4.38
CA GLY A 124 -18.37 -8.16 -5.65
C GLY A 124 -17.08 -7.34 -5.56
N TYR A 125 -16.48 -7.19 -4.37
CA TYR A 125 -15.13 -6.66 -4.20
C TYR A 125 -14.16 -7.70 -3.63
N LEU A 126 -12.94 -7.68 -4.14
CA LEU A 126 -11.82 -8.50 -3.71
C LEU A 126 -10.63 -7.60 -3.43
N ASN A 127 -9.98 -7.74 -2.27
CA ASN A 127 -8.73 -7.05 -1.99
C ASN A 127 -7.55 -7.98 -2.31
N VAL A 128 -6.58 -7.51 -3.09
CA VAL A 128 -5.33 -8.23 -3.38
C VAL A 128 -4.18 -7.49 -2.72
N ARG A 129 -3.39 -8.20 -1.91
CA ARG A 129 -2.25 -7.61 -1.20
C ARG A 129 -1.05 -7.49 -2.14
N LYS A 130 -0.59 -6.27 -2.39
CA LYS A 130 0.68 -5.97 -3.08
C LYS A 130 1.53 -5.08 -2.18
N GLY A 131 2.63 -5.63 -1.67
CA GLY A 131 3.44 -4.97 -0.65
C GLY A 131 2.67 -4.76 0.66
N ASP A 132 2.63 -3.52 1.13
CA ASP A 132 1.90 -3.07 2.31
C ASP A 132 0.46 -2.63 2.00
N LYS A 133 0.08 -2.54 0.72
CA LYS A 133 -1.23 -2.08 0.26
C LYS A 133 -2.17 -3.23 -0.08
N TRP A 134 -3.45 -2.98 0.14
CA TRP A 134 -4.56 -3.82 -0.33
C TRP A 134 -5.22 -3.14 -1.52
N LEU A 135 -4.98 -3.64 -2.72
CA LEU A 135 -5.59 -3.11 -3.94
C LEU A 135 -7.02 -3.67 -4.09
N MET A 136 -7.96 -2.80 -4.45
CA MET A 136 -9.35 -3.17 -4.67
C MET A 136 -9.56 -3.65 -6.10
N PHE A 137 -10.12 -4.84 -6.21
CA PHE A 137 -10.61 -5.41 -7.45
C PHE A 137 -12.14 -5.49 -7.37
N GLN A 138 -12.81 -5.21 -8.48
CA GLN A 138 -14.26 -5.26 -8.62
C GLN A 138 -14.64 -6.40 -9.56
N ASP A 139 -15.70 -7.13 -9.23
CA ASP A 139 -16.31 -8.11 -10.12
C ASP A 139 -16.75 -7.38 -11.40
N ILE A 140 -16.27 -7.86 -12.54
CA ILE A 140 -16.58 -7.27 -13.84
C ILE A 140 -18.09 -7.28 -14.14
N ALA A 141 -18.87 -8.17 -13.52
CA ALA A 141 -20.33 -8.20 -13.67
C ALA A 141 -21.05 -7.04 -12.96
N MET A 142 -20.43 -6.39 -11.97
CA MET A 142 -21.07 -5.30 -11.21
C MET A 142 -21.25 -4.01 -12.02
N ASN A 143 -20.42 -3.76 -13.03
CA ASN A 143 -20.49 -2.56 -13.88
C ASN A 143 -20.65 -1.23 -13.11
N SER A 144 -19.97 -1.07 -11.96
CA SER A 144 -19.96 0.19 -11.20
C SER A 144 -18.75 1.05 -11.58
N SER A 145 -18.96 2.38 -11.59
CA SER A 145 -17.91 3.40 -11.77
C SER A 145 -17.75 4.31 -10.54
N THR A 146 -18.38 3.95 -9.41
CA THR A 146 -18.29 4.73 -8.17
C THR A 146 -17.03 4.37 -7.41
N ILE A 147 -16.39 5.36 -6.76
CA ILE A 147 -15.28 5.09 -5.84
C ILE A 147 -15.77 4.12 -4.74
N PRO A 148 -15.13 2.96 -4.53
CA PRO A 148 -15.57 1.97 -3.56
C PRO A 148 -15.50 2.48 -2.11
N GLN A 149 -16.34 1.94 -1.23
CA GLN A 149 -16.48 2.41 0.15
C GLN A 149 -15.20 2.32 0.98
N GLY A 150 -14.29 1.38 0.69
CA GLY A 150 -13.04 1.18 1.44
C GLY A 150 -11.89 2.12 1.06
N VAL A 151 -12.11 3.05 0.13
CA VAL A 151 -11.11 4.06 -0.25
C VAL A 151 -11.08 5.19 0.79
N ALA A 152 -9.89 5.47 1.34
CA ALA A 152 -9.73 6.52 2.33
C ALA A 152 -10.26 7.86 1.83
N ASN A 153 -11.01 8.54 2.68
CA ASN A 153 -11.47 9.89 2.41
C ASN A 153 -11.60 10.75 3.67
N PHE A 154 -11.58 12.06 3.48
CA PHE A 154 -11.80 13.05 4.54
C PHE A 154 -12.40 14.33 3.94
N SER A 155 -13.01 15.16 4.80
CA SER A 155 -13.43 16.51 4.44
C SER A 155 -12.44 17.52 5.00
N ALA A 156 -12.14 18.57 4.24
CA ALA A 156 -11.21 19.61 4.67
C ALA A 156 -11.62 21.00 4.19
N LYS A 157 -11.26 22.02 4.98
CA LYS A 157 -11.43 23.42 4.62
C LYS A 157 -10.19 23.93 3.91
N VAL A 158 -10.37 24.55 2.75
CA VAL A 158 -9.30 25.25 2.03
C VAL A 158 -8.92 26.50 2.81
N VAL A 159 -7.67 26.59 3.25
CA VAL A 159 -7.14 27.74 4.01
C VAL A 159 -6.30 28.67 3.13
N GLU A 160 -5.67 28.12 2.09
CA GLU A 160 -4.86 28.87 1.12
C GLU A 160 -4.94 28.17 -0.24
N THR A 161 -4.71 28.95 -1.29
CA THR A 161 -4.74 28.53 -2.69
C THR A 161 -3.52 29.10 -3.37
N ASP A 162 -2.81 28.26 -4.11
CA ASP A 162 -1.73 28.62 -5.03
C ASP A 162 -2.19 28.31 -6.47
N GLU A 163 -1.36 28.60 -7.47
CA GLU A 163 -1.67 28.33 -8.89
C GLU A 163 -2.00 26.85 -9.14
N ASP A 164 -1.26 25.93 -8.50
CA ASP A 164 -1.31 24.48 -8.75
C ASP A 164 -1.75 23.65 -7.54
N ARG A 165 -2.00 24.29 -6.39
CA ARG A 165 -2.19 23.59 -5.11
C ARG A 165 -3.22 24.23 -4.20
N LEU A 166 -3.87 23.37 -3.41
CA LEU A 166 -4.69 23.78 -2.27
C LEU A 166 -3.94 23.46 -0.98
N LEU A 167 -3.90 24.41 -0.05
CA LEU A 167 -3.56 24.11 1.34
C LEU A 167 -4.85 23.95 2.13
N VAL A 168 -5.02 22.81 2.78
CA VAL A 168 -6.27 22.48 3.48
C VAL A 168 -6.03 22.11 4.94
N ARG A 169 -7.04 22.35 5.78
CA ARG A 169 -7.11 21.80 7.15
C ARG A 169 -8.23 20.79 7.25
N VAL A 170 -7.92 19.61 7.77
CA VAL A 170 -8.89 18.53 7.98
C VAL A 170 -10.02 19.03 8.89
N SER A 171 -11.26 18.93 8.41
CA SER A 171 -12.45 19.33 9.16
C SER A 171 -13.22 18.12 9.68
N GLU A 172 -13.17 17.00 8.96
CA GLU A 172 -13.88 15.76 9.29
C GLU A 172 -13.12 14.53 8.80
N ILE A 173 -13.08 13.48 9.62
CA ILE A 173 -12.46 12.19 9.31
C ILE A 173 -13.53 11.12 9.61
N PRO A 174 -13.95 10.31 8.62
CA PRO A 174 -14.82 9.16 8.85
C PRO A 174 -14.20 8.20 9.88
N GLU A 175 -15.04 7.51 10.67
CA GLU A 175 -14.60 6.66 11.79
C GLU A 175 -13.60 5.59 11.33
N GLU A 176 -13.92 4.95 10.21
CA GLU A 176 -13.15 3.90 9.57
C GLU A 176 -11.76 4.34 9.11
N TYR A 177 -11.52 5.65 8.95
CA TYR A 177 -10.23 6.21 8.50
C TYR A 177 -9.49 6.98 9.59
N LYS A 178 -10.01 7.02 10.82
CA LYS A 178 -9.30 7.65 11.95
C LYS A 178 -7.91 7.08 12.15
N TRP A 179 -7.72 5.77 11.94
CA TRP A 179 -6.43 5.12 12.10
C TRP A 179 -5.35 5.65 11.14
N VAL A 180 -5.74 6.11 9.94
CA VAL A 180 -4.84 6.72 8.94
C VAL A 180 -4.20 8.00 9.50
N PHE A 181 -4.93 8.73 10.34
CA PHE A 181 -4.49 9.98 10.95
C PHE A 181 -4.05 9.84 12.43
N ALA A 182 -4.38 8.74 13.12
CA ALA A 182 -4.13 8.55 14.55
C ALA A 182 -2.63 8.53 14.91
N GLN A 183 -1.79 7.88 14.11
CA GLN A 183 -0.33 7.91 14.31
C GLN A 183 0.25 9.31 14.07
N LYS A 184 -0.50 10.19 13.40
CA LYS A 184 -0.04 11.50 12.93
C LYS A 184 -0.45 12.63 13.87
N SER A 185 -1.58 12.49 14.55
CA SER A 185 -1.99 13.42 15.62
C SER A 185 -1.44 13.04 16.99
N GLN A 186 -0.78 11.88 17.13
CA GLN A 186 -0.29 11.31 18.40
C GLN A 186 -1.39 11.08 19.46
N THR A 187 -2.66 10.99 19.02
CA THR A 187 -3.83 10.78 19.89
C THR A 187 -4.76 9.72 19.30
N THR A 188 -5.51 9.02 20.15
CA THR A 188 -6.56 8.08 19.71
C THR A 188 -7.85 8.40 20.47
N PRO A 189 -8.94 8.85 19.79
CA PRO A 189 -9.04 9.15 18.36
C PRO A 189 -8.15 10.34 17.94
N PRO A 190 -7.88 10.53 16.64
CA PRO A 190 -7.05 11.63 16.18
C PRO A 190 -7.69 12.99 16.48
N ASP A 191 -6.89 13.92 17.01
CA ASP A 191 -7.26 15.32 17.10
C ASP A 191 -6.89 16.02 15.79
N LYS A 192 -7.92 16.38 15.01
CA LYS A 192 -7.76 17.08 13.74
C LYS A 192 -7.04 18.44 13.86
N ASN A 193 -7.05 19.07 15.04
CA ASN A 193 -6.35 20.33 15.26
C ASN A 193 -4.83 20.14 15.35
N LEU A 194 -4.38 18.93 15.68
CA LEU A 194 -2.97 18.55 15.72
C LEU A 194 -2.47 18.02 14.37
N ILE A 195 -3.37 17.78 13.40
CA ILE A 195 -2.99 17.40 12.05
C ILE A 195 -2.48 18.64 11.32
N LYS A 196 -1.26 18.56 10.80
CA LYS A 196 -0.66 19.63 9.98
C LYS A 196 -1.53 19.90 8.75
N PRO A 197 -1.56 21.15 8.24
CA PRO A 197 -2.18 21.44 6.95
C PRO A 197 -1.64 20.50 5.87
N ILE A 198 -2.52 20.09 4.96
CA ILE A 198 -2.21 19.14 3.88
C ILE A 198 -2.17 19.92 2.58
N ALA A 199 -1.12 19.71 1.79
CA ALA A 199 -1.05 20.21 0.42
C ALA A 199 -1.71 19.22 -0.53
N LEU A 200 -2.63 19.69 -1.37
CA LEU A 200 -3.34 18.91 -2.38
C LEU A 200 -3.03 19.44 -3.78
N PRO A 201 -2.77 18.57 -4.77
CA PRO A 201 -2.67 18.98 -6.17
C PRO A 201 -4.04 19.36 -6.72
N ILE A 202 -4.11 20.33 -7.62
CA ILE A 202 -5.37 20.67 -8.31
C ILE A 202 -5.71 19.73 -9.47
N ASP A 203 -4.76 18.94 -9.97
CA ASP A 203 -4.98 18.05 -11.13
C ASP A 203 -6.13 17.04 -10.90
N ASN A 204 -6.37 16.68 -9.64
CA ASN A 204 -7.40 15.72 -9.25
C ASN A 204 -8.68 16.42 -8.74
N LEU A 205 -8.78 17.73 -8.93
CA LEU A 205 -9.91 18.54 -8.53
C LEU A 205 -11.02 18.51 -9.58
N ASP A 206 -12.16 17.97 -9.19
CA ASP A 206 -13.42 18.01 -9.92
C ASP A 206 -14.10 19.37 -9.71
N TYR A 207 -13.45 20.43 -10.22
CA TYR A 207 -13.94 21.80 -10.16
C TYR A 207 -13.47 22.58 -11.39
N SER A 208 -14.42 22.93 -12.24
CA SER A 208 -14.20 23.85 -13.35
C SER A 208 -15.31 24.88 -13.40
N LYS A 209 -14.94 26.17 -13.52
CA LYS A 209 -15.91 27.27 -13.64
C LYS A 209 -16.45 27.40 -15.07
N ASP A 210 -15.64 27.04 -16.06
CA ASP A 210 -15.90 27.19 -17.50
C ASP A 210 -16.06 25.83 -18.23
N GLY A 211 -15.99 24.73 -17.49
CA GLY A 211 -16.03 23.36 -18.01
C GLY A 211 -14.75 22.90 -18.73
N LYS A 212 -13.67 23.69 -18.69
CA LYS A 212 -12.42 23.42 -19.41
C LYS A 212 -11.17 23.56 -18.56
N THR A 213 -11.15 24.55 -17.67
CA THR A 213 -9.99 24.91 -16.88
C THR A 213 -10.25 24.56 -15.42
N VAL A 214 -9.34 23.79 -14.83
CA VAL A 214 -9.31 23.53 -13.39
C VAL A 214 -8.46 24.61 -12.74
N THR A 215 -9.00 25.31 -11.75
CA THR A 215 -8.30 26.39 -11.04
C THR A 215 -8.61 26.36 -9.55
N ALA A 216 -7.67 26.81 -8.73
CA ALA A 216 -7.89 27.00 -7.29
C ALA A 216 -8.64 28.30 -6.94
N GLU A 217 -8.88 29.17 -7.92
CA GLU A 217 -9.40 30.52 -7.70
C GLU A 217 -10.80 30.50 -7.07
N GLY A 218 -10.95 31.19 -5.93
CA GLY A 218 -12.24 31.28 -5.22
C GLY A 218 -12.55 30.08 -4.32
N LEU A 219 -11.63 29.12 -4.19
CA LEU A 219 -11.80 27.98 -3.30
C LEU A 219 -11.43 28.26 -1.85
N LYS A 220 -10.68 29.34 -1.55
CA LYS A 220 -10.34 29.70 -0.17
C LYS A 220 -11.60 29.81 0.70
N GLY A 221 -11.61 29.09 1.81
CA GLY A 221 -12.73 29.02 2.74
C GLY A 221 -13.80 27.98 2.42
N LYS A 222 -13.79 27.39 1.21
CA LYS A 222 -14.67 26.27 0.82
C LYS A 222 -14.26 24.97 1.50
N THR A 223 -15.20 24.04 1.55
CA THR A 223 -14.93 22.66 1.99
C THR A 223 -14.77 21.77 0.76
N VAL A 224 -13.79 20.87 0.82
CA VAL A 224 -13.56 19.84 -0.18
C VAL A 224 -13.62 18.46 0.46
N LYS A 225 -14.10 17.47 -0.29
CA LYS A 225 -13.97 16.05 0.03
C LYS A 225 -12.85 15.45 -0.81
N VAL A 226 -11.96 14.70 -0.17
CA VAL A 226 -10.74 14.15 -0.78
C VAL A 226 -10.76 12.64 -0.67
N TRP A 227 -10.49 11.93 -1.76
CA TRP A 227 -10.25 10.48 -1.79
C TRP A 227 -8.79 10.22 -2.16
N PHE A 228 -8.14 9.30 -1.45
CA PHE A 228 -6.70 9.03 -1.61
C PHE A 228 -6.36 7.60 -1.17
N ASP A 229 -5.11 7.20 -1.34
CA ASP A 229 -4.61 5.84 -1.09
C ASP A 229 -4.42 5.45 0.39
N GLY A 230 -4.75 6.34 1.32
CA GLY A 230 -4.56 6.14 2.75
C GLY A 230 -3.15 6.44 3.26
N THR A 231 -2.23 6.92 2.42
CA THR A 231 -0.87 7.28 2.83
C THR A 231 -0.79 8.76 3.22
N VAL A 232 -0.21 9.05 4.39
CA VAL A 232 0.09 10.43 4.84
C VAL A 232 1.55 10.52 5.30
N THR A 233 2.30 11.43 4.69
CA THR A 233 3.73 11.66 4.96
C THR A 233 3.99 13.12 5.37
N LYS A 234 5.22 13.41 5.82
CA LYS A 234 5.66 14.73 6.30
C LYS A 234 4.85 15.26 7.48
N THR A 235 4.50 14.34 8.38
CA THR A 235 3.62 14.55 9.53
C THR A 235 4.34 15.00 10.80
N GLU A 236 5.66 14.96 10.77
CA GLU A 236 6.57 15.32 11.85
C GLU A 236 6.30 16.78 12.33
N PRO A 237 6.03 17.01 13.63
CA PRO A 237 5.73 18.34 14.17
C PRO A 237 6.83 19.37 13.97
N GLU A 238 8.08 18.92 13.97
CA GLU A 238 9.28 19.75 13.80
C GLU A 238 9.48 20.24 12.35
N MET A 239 8.81 19.62 11.38
CA MET A 239 8.90 20.04 9.98
C MET A 239 7.96 21.23 9.69
N SER A 240 8.49 22.27 9.06
CA SER A 240 7.72 23.45 8.63
C SER A 240 6.83 23.19 7.41
N TYR A 241 7.14 22.18 6.61
CA TYR A 241 6.38 21.85 5.40
C TYR A 241 5.02 21.24 5.74
N PRO A 242 3.98 21.47 4.91
CA PRO A 242 2.71 20.80 5.06
C PRO A 242 2.83 19.28 4.90
N ALA A 243 1.89 18.55 5.48
CA ALA A 243 1.74 17.12 5.26
C ALA A 243 1.37 16.85 3.79
N GLN A 244 1.74 15.66 3.31
CA GLN A 244 1.48 15.22 1.94
C GLN A 244 0.71 13.91 1.94
N LEU A 245 -0.21 13.77 0.99
CA LEU A 245 -0.87 12.51 0.72
C LEU A 245 -0.02 11.67 -0.24
N GLY A 246 -0.26 10.36 -0.26
CA GLY A 246 0.17 9.51 -1.37
C GLY A 246 -0.63 9.82 -2.64
N GLU A 247 -1.09 8.78 -3.32
CA GLU A 247 -1.92 8.97 -4.51
C GLU A 247 -3.28 9.57 -4.11
N VAL A 248 -3.60 10.74 -4.68
CA VAL A 248 -4.91 11.39 -4.54
C VAL A 248 -5.75 10.95 -5.73
N TYR A 249 -6.93 10.39 -5.51
CA TYR A 249 -7.78 9.92 -6.59
C TYR A 249 -8.77 10.98 -7.07
N LYS A 250 -9.32 11.74 -6.13
CA LYS A 250 -10.38 12.72 -6.44
C LYS A 250 -10.49 13.76 -5.34
N ILE A 251 -10.76 15.01 -5.74
CA ILE A 251 -11.12 16.10 -4.85
C ILE A 251 -12.41 16.72 -5.39
N VAL A 252 -13.43 16.88 -4.54
CA VAL A 252 -14.73 17.47 -4.93
C VAL A 252 -15.03 18.63 -3.99
N VAL A 253 -15.46 19.77 -4.54
CA VAL A 253 -15.96 20.91 -3.75
C VAL A 253 -17.36 20.59 -3.22
N GLN A 254 -17.60 20.81 -1.93
CA GLN A 254 -18.89 20.58 -1.27
C GLN A 254 -19.75 21.84 -1.21
#